data_AF-A0A9D6QQ81-F1
#
_entry.id   AF-A0A9D6QQ81-F1
#
_cell.length_a   1.000
_cell.length_b   1.000
_cell.length_c   1.000
_cell.angle_alpha   90.00
_cell.angle_beta   90.00
_cell.angle_gamma   90.00
#
_symmetry.space_group_name_H-M   'P 1'
#
loop_
_entity.id
_entity.type
_entity.pdbx_description
1 polymer ?
#
loop_
_entity_poly.entity_id
_entity_poly.type
_entity_poly.pdbx_seq_one_letter_code
_entity_poly.pdbx_strand_id
1 'polypeptide(L)' 'HEEPSGAGYPSGLRGPVIFYPAKIVGLADSFCALITKRPFREAYTIEQALGIIQHEVGKYDRELVKLLVGVFGQKAKAAA' A
#
# COMPACT_ATOMS: atom_id res chain seq x y z
N HIS A 1 -11.23 -1.55 6.66
CA HIS A 1 -9.90 -2.03 6.25
C HIS A 1 -10.09 -3.34 5.49
N GLU A 2 -10.86 -3.29 4.40
CA GLU A 2 -11.08 -4.47 3.56
C GLU A 2 -9.83 -4.74 2.72
N GLU A 3 -9.51 -6.01 2.51
CA GLU A 3 -8.36 -6.47 1.72
C GLU A 3 -8.88 -7.29 0.54
N PRO A 4 -8.37 -7.15 -0.69
CA PRO A 4 -8.81 -7.93 -1.84
C PRO A 4 -8.79 -9.46 -1.65
N SER A 5 -7.92 -9.97 -0.78
CA SER A 5 -7.86 -11.37 -0.33
C SER A 5 -9.10 -11.84 0.45
N GLY A 6 -9.85 -10.91 1.04
CA GLY A 6 -10.94 -11.16 1.98
C GLY A 6 -10.49 -11.34 3.43
N ALA A 7 -9.21 -11.13 3.74
CA ALA A 7 -8.70 -11.19 5.13
C ALA A 7 -8.95 -9.88 5.92
N GLY A 8 -9.44 -8.85 5.25
CA GLY A 8 -9.77 -7.56 5.85
C GLY A 8 -11.11 -7.55 6.61
N TYR A 9 -11.46 -6.39 7.13
CA TYR A 9 -12.62 -6.20 8.01
C TYR A 9 -13.33 -4.85 7.74
N PRO A 10 -14.62 -4.69 8.14
CA PRO A 10 -15.43 -5.60 8.98
C PRO A 10 -16.16 -6.73 8.25
N SER A 11 -16.34 -6.65 6.94
CA SER A 11 -17.24 -7.54 6.19
C SER A 11 -16.51 -8.62 5.40
N GLY A 12 -15.17 -8.61 5.36
CA GLY A 12 -14.38 -9.63 4.66
C GLY A 12 -14.61 -9.61 3.15
N LEU A 13 -14.82 -8.42 2.59
CA LEU A 13 -15.11 -8.22 1.17
C LEU A 13 -13.90 -8.62 0.33
N ARG A 14 -14.14 -9.14 -0.88
CA ARG A 14 -13.09 -9.64 -1.78
C ARG A 14 -13.00 -8.86 -3.08
N GLY A 15 -11.77 -8.65 -3.52
CA GLY A 15 -11.40 -8.10 -4.82
C GLY A 15 -12.36 -7.05 -5.41
N PRO A 16 -13.21 -7.39 -6.39
CA PRO A 16 -14.02 -6.41 -7.13
C PRO A 16 -15.15 -5.75 -6.31
N VAL A 17 -15.66 -6.39 -5.26
CA VAL A 17 -16.81 -5.84 -4.50
C VAL A 17 -16.40 -4.73 -3.53
N ILE A 18 -15.10 -4.59 -3.27
CA ILE A 18 -14.58 -3.49 -2.48
C ILE A 18 -14.69 -2.20 -3.30
N PHE A 19 -15.38 -1.21 -2.73
CA PHE A 19 -15.53 0.12 -3.34
C PHE A 19 -14.16 0.69 -3.75
N TYR A 20 -14.02 1.10 -5.01
CA TYR A 20 -12.72 1.43 -5.59
C TYR A 20 -11.93 2.52 -4.81
N PRO A 21 -12.55 3.64 -4.37
CA PRO A 21 -11.88 4.59 -3.48
C PRO A 21 -11.38 3.99 -2.16
N ALA A 22 -12.08 3.01 -1.59
CA ALA A 22 -11.63 2.34 -0.37
C ALA A 22 -10.33 1.54 -0.58
N LYS A 23 -10.16 0.95 -1.77
CA LYS A 23 -8.89 0.28 -2.14
C LYS A 23 -7.73 1.27 -2.21
N ILE A 24 -7.97 2.45 -2.78
CA ILE A 24 -6.96 3.53 -2.87
C ILE A 24 -6.58 4.01 -1.47
N VAL A 25 -7.55 4.31 -0.63
CA VAL A 25 -7.31 4.78 0.74
C VAL A 25 -6.59 3.72 1.57
N GLY A 26 -6.96 2.44 1.46
CA GLY A 26 -6.29 1.36 2.19
C GLY A 26 -4.80 1.20 1.83
N LEU A 27 -4.48 1.34 0.54
CA LEU A 27 -3.09 1.34 0.06
C LEU A 27 -2.34 2.60 0.54
N ALA A 28 -2.95 3.78 0.40
CA ALA A 28 -2.35 5.06 0.77
C ALA A 28 -2.08 5.15 2.29
N ASP A 29 -3.03 4.72 3.12
CA ASP A 29 -2.89 4.68 4.58
C ASP A 29 -1.70 3.80 4.99
N SER A 30 -1.59 2.61 4.42
CA SER A 30 -0.48 1.69 4.68
C SER A 30 0.87 2.27 4.24
N PHE A 31 0.93 2.89 3.06
CA PHE A 31 2.16 3.51 2.55
C PHE A 31 2.60 4.69 3.41
N CYS A 32 1.70 5.63 3.71
CA CYS A 32 1.97 6.77 4.59
C CYS A 32 2.42 6.29 5.99
N ALA A 33 1.78 5.24 6.51
CA ALA A 33 2.16 4.62 7.76
C ALA A 33 3.59 4.08 7.74
N LEU A 34 4.08 3.54 6.61
CA LEU A 34 5.44 3.02 6.47
C LEU A 34 6.49 4.14 6.41
N ILE A 35 6.24 5.22 5.67
CA ILE A 35 7.20 6.32 5.48
C ILE A 35 7.14 7.40 6.57
N THR A 36 6.28 7.23 7.57
CA THR A 36 6.17 8.17 8.70
C THR A 36 6.84 7.57 9.94
N LYS A 37 7.58 8.40 10.67
CA LYS A 37 8.14 8.03 11.98
C LYS A 37 7.02 7.78 12.99
N ARG A 38 7.10 6.68 13.74
CA ARG A 38 6.17 6.32 14.81
C ARG A 38 6.93 6.13 16.12
N PRO A 39 6.28 6.20 17.30
CA PRO A 39 6.97 6.12 18.59
C PRO A 39 7.90 4.89 18.76
N PHE A 40 7.56 3.77 18.13
CA PHE A 40 8.30 2.50 18.24
C PHE A 40 9.03 2.08 16.95
N ARG A 41 9.03 2.92 15.92
CA ARG A 41 9.61 2.57 14.62
C ARG A 41 9.98 3.82 13.84
N GLU A 42 11.23 3.88 13.38
CA GLU A 42 11.63 4.89 12.41
C GLU A 42 10.83 4.77 11.10
N ALA A 43 10.83 5.86 10.32
CA ALA A 43 10.28 5.86 8.98
C ALA A 43 11.10 4.92 8.08
N TYR A 44 10.41 4.09 7.31
CA TYR A 44 11.05 3.38 6.21
C TYR A 44 11.37 4.35 5.07
N THR A 45 12.42 4.06 4.30
CA THR A 45 12.62 4.76 3.02
C THR A 45 11.50 4.41 2.05
N ILE A 46 11.35 5.20 0.99
CA ILE A 46 10.35 4.94 -0.05
C ILE A 46 10.57 3.54 -0.65
N GLU A 47 11.81 3.17 -0.92
CA GLU A 47 12.18 1.87 -1.51
C GLU A 47 11.81 0.71 -0.59
N GLN A 48 12.09 0.85 0.71
CA GLN A 48 11.70 -0.14 1.71
C GLN A 48 10.18 -0.28 1.80
N ALA A 49 9.45 0.84 1.84
CA ALA A 49 7.99 0.84 1.91
C ALA A 49 7.36 0.21 0.65
N LEU A 50 7.87 0.55 -0.53
CA LEU A 50 7.44 -0.06 -1.80
C LEU A 50 7.75 -1.56 -1.84
N GLY A 51 8.90 -1.98 -1.32
CA GLY A 51 9.26 -3.39 -1.20
C GLY A 51 8.27 -4.16 -0.32
N ILE A 52 7.98 -3.64 0.88
CA ILE A 52 7.02 -4.23 1.82
C ILE A 52 5.64 -4.38 1.14
N ILE A 53 5.12 -3.30 0.54
CA ILE A 53 3.80 -3.32 -0.13
C ILE A 53 3.75 -4.35 -1.26
N GLN A 54 4.82 -4.50 -2.05
CA GLN A 54 4.89 -5.47 -3.14
C GLN A 54 4.91 -6.93 -2.64
N HIS A 55 5.43 -7.17 -1.43
CA HIS A 55 5.44 -8.50 -0.81
C HIS A 55 4.10 -8.91 -0.17
N GLU A 56 3.20 -7.95 0.10
CA GLU A 56 1.87 -8.18 0.69
C GLU A 56 0.85 -8.66 -0.36
N VAL A 57 1.08 -9.85 -0.92
CA VAL A 57 0.28 -10.41 -2.01
C VAL A 57 -1.18 -10.63 -1.59
N GLY A 58 -2.10 -10.03 -2.33
CA GLY A 58 -3.55 -10.15 -2.09
C GLY A 58 -4.10 -9.14 -1.10
N LYS A 59 -3.25 -8.44 -0.34
CA LYS A 59 -3.67 -7.38 0.60
C LYS A 59 -4.09 -6.09 -0.09
N TYR A 60 -3.51 -5.81 -1.26
CA TYR A 60 -3.77 -4.60 -2.04
C TYR A 60 -4.15 -4.94 -3.47
N ASP A 61 -4.84 -4.01 -4.12
CA ASP A 61 -5.18 -4.14 -5.54
C ASP A 61 -3.91 -4.04 -6.39
N ARG A 62 -3.69 -5.05 -7.25
CA ARG A 62 -2.43 -5.20 -8.00
C ARG A 62 -2.15 -4.02 -8.92
N GLU A 63 -3.18 -3.45 -9.54
CA GLU A 63 -3.00 -2.33 -10.46
C GLU A 63 -2.66 -1.05 -9.68
N LEU A 64 -3.25 -0.85 -8.50
CA LEU A 64 -2.89 0.27 -7.63
C LEU A 64 -1.45 0.15 -7.10
N VAL A 65 -0.99 -1.05 -6.75
CA VAL A 65 0.41 -1.27 -6.34
C VAL A 65 1.38 -0.93 -7.47
N LYS A 66 1.10 -1.37 -8.71
CA LYS A 66 1.91 -1.02 -9.88
C LYS A 66 1.98 0.50 -10.11
N LEU A 67 0.83 1.19 -10.01
CA LEU A 67 0.78 2.64 -10.14
C LEU A 67 1.59 3.36 -9.06
N LEU A 68 1.48 2.92 -7.81
CA LEU A 68 2.26 3.47 -6.69
C LEU A 68 3.77 3.34 -6.95
N VAL A 69 4.22 2.15 -7.34
CA VAL A 69 5.63 1.90 -7.70
C VAL A 69 6.06 2.75 -8.90
N GLY A 70 5.20 2.91 -9.91
CA GLY A 70 5.48 3.75 -11.08
C GLY A 70 5.66 5.24 -10.72
N VAL A 71 4.86 5.76 -9.80
CA VAL A 71 4.91 7.17 -9.36
C VAL A 71 6.12 7.43 -8.46
N PHE A 72 6.38 6.56 -7.48
CA PHE A 72 7.42 6.78 -6.48
C PHE A 72 8.78 6.21 -6.86
N GLY A 73 8.82 5.13 -7.64
CA GLY A 73 10.06 4.53 -8.16
C GLY A 73 10.80 5.43 -9.17
N GLN A 74 10.08 6.33 -9.85
CA GLN A 74 10.70 7.37 -10.68
C GLN A 74 11.28 8.52 -9.84
N LYS A 75 10.61 8.90 -8.73
CA LYS A 75 11.10 9.94 -7.83
C LYS A 75 12.34 9.52 -7.04
N ALA A 76 12.43 8.26 -6.63
CA ALA A 76 13.61 7.70 -5.97
C ALA A 76 14.89 7.81 -6.83
N LYS A 77 14.77 7.56 -8.14
CA LYS A 77 15.88 7.69 -9.09
C LYS A 77 16.29 9.13 -9.40
N ALA A 78 15.42 10.10 -9.16
CA ALA A 78 15.68 11.52 -9.42
C ALA A 78 16.28 12.26 -8.21
N ALA A 79 16.21 11.67 -7.01
CA ALA A 79 16.74 12.22 -5.77
C ALA A 79 18.08 11.61 -5.32
N ALA A 80 18.60 10.64 -6.10
CA ALA A 80 19.92 10.02 -5.97
C ALA A 80 20.85 10.56 -7.06
#